data_AF-A0AAD4N204-F1
#
_entry.id   AF-A0AAD4N204-F1
#
_cell.length_a   1.000
_cell.length_b   1.000
_cell.length_c   1.000
_cell.angle_alpha   90.00
_cell.angle_beta   90.00
_cell.angle_gamma   90.00
#
_symmetry.space_group_name_H-M   'P 1'
#
loop_
_entity.id
_entity.type
_entity.pdbx_description
1 polymer ?
#
loop_
_entity_poly.entity_id
_entity_poly.type
_entity_poly.pdbx_seq_one_letter_code
_entity_poly.pdbx_strand_id
1 'polypeptide(L)'
;MTEGHGDEPKQLCKDRALRTLDSVIKEISYSPVRVSSSFDVLEASTKLVRAAWQLRQKHTCVKYSGSIDDSSTIKFDDRNESTKQSWHRLQLFAQFCKNTADILSKALNWAKSLADLSTSNDCVTEFIAHQFERLSFILWQNHALPPNCSVHHNFPPKMKSIDSRNMRNVCNIPKVVKARAAVRVDMAGGWSDTPPFTYQCKDPPAAVLNVAIKTNSEKPIESSCCWLNSPQFEGIYIQLSPFKPSKSGEQLRDQPIIHYKYAQDIFENSDRPSQPGSLICAIVVSSSLVKKYRNGEEISHKFNFKGNGRAVLIQATSKLPHGSGMGTSSILAGTLLACLWRMQGKQFTESDLIQTVLKVEQLHTSGGGWQDQVGGLVPGGFKLGTVCEDSKNERSGKYKQIIWRKIVPTKEFAKAFENTLILVYTGTTRLAKNLLQGVILRWLRGDDDIRKVVKELATDANEAAGILQKGHFPLNQCTHYNELKKVLASNTETPIVSDLRAQLYEVGLSLTSWVAGAGGGGFLYVWLAQDKTVNDVRTFLSSDNKWKGMYVSSVQIDYNPLEIEDVF
;
A
#
# COMPACT_ATOMS: atom_id res chain seq x y z
N MET A 1 32.89 41.85 -39.84
CA MET A 1 31.85 42.76 -39.36
C MET A 1 30.57 41.98 -39.25
N THR A 2 30.23 41.52 -38.06
CA THR A 2 28.95 40.89 -37.73
C THR A 2 28.42 41.64 -36.51
N GLU A 3 27.66 42.70 -36.78
CA GLU A 3 26.68 43.29 -35.86
C GLU A 3 25.32 42.98 -36.50
N GLY A 4 24.25 42.63 -35.81
CA GLY A 4 23.93 42.70 -34.40
C GLY A 4 22.44 43.00 -34.34
N HIS A 5 21.59 42.00 -34.08
CA HIS A 5 20.19 42.15 -33.66
C HIS A 5 19.69 40.79 -33.16
N GLY A 6 19.45 40.65 -31.85
CA GLY A 6 18.99 39.37 -31.29
C GLY A 6 18.45 39.34 -29.86
N ASP A 7 18.60 40.39 -29.05
CA ASP A 7 18.24 40.32 -27.62
C ASP A 7 17.32 41.43 -27.07
N GLU A 8 17.03 42.50 -27.82
CA GLU A 8 16.09 43.54 -27.36
C GLU A 8 14.64 43.07 -27.14
N PRO A 9 14.03 42.18 -27.97
CA PRO A 9 12.64 41.75 -27.78
C PRO A 9 12.43 40.93 -26.49
N LYS A 10 13.47 40.22 -26.05
CA LYS A 10 13.42 39.29 -24.91
C LYS A 10 13.49 40.03 -23.57
N GLN A 11 14.29 41.09 -23.48
CA GLN A 11 14.41 41.90 -22.28
C GLN A 11 13.15 42.74 -22.03
N LEU A 12 12.56 43.31 -23.09
CA LEU A 12 11.32 44.08 -23.02
C LEU A 12 10.13 43.24 -22.53
N CYS A 13 10.04 41.98 -22.96
CA CYS A 13 9.02 41.03 -22.49
C CYS A 13 9.18 40.68 -21.00
N LYS A 14 10.42 40.52 -20.53
CA LYS A 14 10.74 40.25 -19.11
C LYS A 14 10.35 41.43 -18.22
N ASP A 15 10.67 42.66 -18.64
CA ASP A 15 10.34 43.87 -17.89
C ASP A 15 8.84 44.17 -17.89
N ARG A 16 8.11 43.77 -18.94
CA ARG A 16 6.64 43.88 -18.99
C ARG A 16 5.98 42.89 -18.01
N ALA A 17 6.46 41.65 -17.94
CA ALA A 17 5.96 40.65 -17.00
C ALA A 17 6.22 41.03 -15.53
N LEU A 18 7.39 41.59 -15.22
CA LEU A 18 7.73 42.07 -13.87
C LEU A 18 6.87 43.27 -13.44
N ARG A 19 6.55 44.20 -14.35
CA ARG A 19 5.65 45.33 -14.06
C ARG A 19 4.21 44.88 -13.81
N THR A 20 3.73 43.88 -14.54
CA THR A 20 2.41 43.28 -14.30
C THR A 20 2.34 42.59 -12.94
N LEU A 21 3.43 41.93 -12.52
CA LEU A 21 3.54 41.31 -11.20
C LEU A 21 3.48 42.34 -10.06
N ASP A 22 4.21 43.46 -10.18
CA ASP A 22 4.20 44.53 -9.17
C ASP A 22 2.84 45.24 -9.06
N SER A 23 2.07 45.34 -10.16
CA SER A 23 0.70 45.86 -10.15
C SER A 23 -0.26 44.96 -9.37
N VAL A 24 -0.16 43.64 -9.58
CA VAL A 24 -1.00 42.65 -8.90
C VAL A 24 -0.70 42.59 -7.39
N ILE A 25 0.57 42.74 -7.00
CA ILE A 25 0.99 42.79 -5.59
C ILE A 25 0.41 44.02 -4.86
N LYS A 26 0.40 45.19 -5.52
CA LYS A 26 -0.18 46.42 -4.95
C LYS A 26 -1.70 46.32 -4.74
N GLU A 27 -2.41 45.67 -5.65
CA GLU A 27 -3.88 45.53 -5.59
C GLU A 27 -4.34 44.61 -4.46
N ILE A 28 -3.57 43.55 -4.17
CA ILE A 28 -3.87 42.55 -3.14
C ILE A 28 -3.61 43.07 -1.72
N SER A 29 -2.73 44.06 -1.58
CA SER A 29 -2.28 44.58 -0.28
C SER A 29 -3.36 45.37 0.49
N TYR A 30 -4.52 45.65 -0.12
CA TYR A 30 -5.52 46.60 0.40
C TYR A 30 -6.92 46.02 0.73
N SER A 31 -7.13 44.70 0.80
CA SER A 31 -8.46 44.14 1.13
C SER A 31 -8.44 42.99 2.15
N PRO A 32 -9.28 43.02 3.22
CA PRO A 32 -9.28 41.97 4.24
C PRO A 32 -10.53 41.09 4.20
N VAL A 33 -10.46 39.80 3.78
CA VAL A 33 -11.53 38.79 4.07
C VAL A 33 -10.97 37.33 4.15
N ARG A 34 -11.62 36.50 5.00
CA ARG A 34 -11.36 35.10 5.44
C ARG A 34 -11.69 33.99 4.42
N VAL A 35 -11.06 32.80 4.55
CA VAL A 35 -11.33 31.53 3.82
C VAL A 35 -12.13 30.54 4.67
N SER A 36 -12.98 29.71 4.06
CA SER A 36 -13.99 28.91 4.76
C SER A 36 -13.92 27.36 4.64
N SER A 37 -12.99 26.69 3.95
CA SER A 37 -12.92 25.20 4.04
C SER A 37 -11.59 24.52 3.64
N SER A 38 -11.32 23.35 4.23
CA SER A 38 -10.12 22.49 4.03
C SER A 38 -10.17 21.60 2.78
N PHE A 39 -11.34 21.44 2.15
CA PHE A 39 -11.54 20.62 0.95
C PHE A 39 -10.90 21.27 -0.29
N ASP A 40 -11.04 22.59 -0.39
CA ASP A 40 -10.51 23.38 -1.51
C ASP A 40 -8.99 23.34 -1.60
N VAL A 41 -8.30 23.15 -0.46
CA VAL A 41 -6.83 23.09 -0.35
C VAL A 41 -6.28 21.75 -0.86
N LEU A 42 -6.97 20.65 -0.60
CA LEU A 42 -6.54 19.30 -1.01
C LEU A 42 -6.75 19.08 -2.51
N GLU A 43 -7.88 19.54 -3.05
CA GLU A 43 -8.18 19.47 -4.48
C GLU A 43 -7.18 20.33 -5.29
N ALA A 44 -6.90 21.52 -4.78
CA ALA A 44 -5.89 22.43 -5.31
C ALA A 44 -4.48 21.82 -5.38
N SER A 45 -4.01 21.25 -4.26
CA SER A 45 -2.67 20.64 -4.16
C SER A 45 -2.54 19.45 -5.12
N THR A 46 -3.61 18.67 -5.27
CA THR A 46 -3.65 17.53 -6.19
C THR A 46 -3.58 17.97 -7.66
N LYS A 47 -4.26 19.07 -8.03
CA LYS A 47 -4.21 19.63 -9.40
C LYS A 47 -2.80 20.13 -9.76
N LEU A 48 -2.09 20.76 -8.82
CA LEU A 48 -0.72 21.26 -9.02
C LEU A 48 0.30 20.13 -9.22
N VAL A 49 0.24 19.08 -8.41
CA VAL A 49 1.11 17.90 -8.55
C VAL A 49 0.87 17.19 -9.88
N ARG A 50 -0.39 17.09 -10.31
CA ARG A 50 -0.77 16.47 -11.58
C ARG A 50 -0.27 17.27 -12.79
N ALA A 51 -0.33 18.60 -12.71
CA ALA A 51 0.21 19.49 -13.75
C ALA A 51 1.74 19.39 -13.84
N ALA A 52 2.45 19.36 -12.72
CA ALA A 52 3.91 19.15 -12.68
C ALA A 52 4.31 17.80 -13.30
N TRP A 53 3.56 16.74 -12.98
CA TRP A 53 3.79 15.41 -13.54
C TRP A 53 3.53 15.38 -15.06
N GLN A 54 2.46 16.01 -15.54
CA GLN A 54 2.15 16.08 -16.98
C GLN A 54 3.18 16.87 -17.79
N LEU A 55 3.76 17.93 -17.22
CA LEU A 55 4.84 18.70 -17.84
C LEU A 55 6.11 17.85 -18.01
N ARG A 56 6.45 17.02 -17.03
CA ARG A 56 7.60 16.09 -17.11
C ARG A 56 7.40 14.92 -18.07
N GLN A 57 6.16 14.53 -18.36
CA GLN A 57 5.85 13.45 -19.30
C GLN A 57 6.00 13.86 -20.78
N LYS A 58 6.01 15.17 -21.09
CA LYS A 58 6.10 15.67 -22.47
C LYS A 58 7.53 15.87 -22.99
N HIS A 59 8.56 15.81 -22.14
CA HIS A 59 9.95 16.09 -22.52
C HIS A 59 10.90 15.01 -21.96
N THR A 60 11.59 14.28 -22.84
CA THR A 60 12.56 13.23 -22.48
C THR A 60 13.99 13.78 -22.39
N CYS A 61 14.65 13.48 -21.26
CA CYS A 61 16.10 13.53 -20.99
C CYS A 61 16.82 14.89 -20.95
N VAL A 62 17.26 15.30 -19.75
CA VAL A 62 18.69 15.57 -19.42
C VAL A 62 18.91 15.27 -17.91
N LYS A 63 20.02 14.61 -17.56
CA LYS A 63 20.47 14.42 -16.16
C LYS A 63 21.04 15.72 -15.61
N TYR A 64 20.57 16.18 -14.45
CA TYR A 64 21.26 17.22 -13.68
C TYR A 64 22.09 16.59 -12.56
N SER A 65 23.39 16.95 -12.51
CA SER A 65 24.32 16.63 -11.44
C SER A 65 24.61 17.91 -10.64
N GLY A 66 24.14 17.98 -9.41
CA GLY A 66 24.50 19.04 -8.46
C GLY A 66 24.31 18.53 -7.04
N SER A 67 25.37 18.57 -6.22
CA SER A 67 25.33 18.18 -4.81
C SER A 67 24.77 19.32 -3.95
N ILE A 68 23.93 18.98 -2.97
CA ILE A 68 23.45 19.88 -1.92
C ILE A 68 24.29 19.59 -0.68
N ASP A 69 24.93 20.62 -0.12
CA ASP A 69 25.69 20.55 1.12
C ASP A 69 24.89 21.16 2.28
N ASP A 70 25.13 20.68 3.50
CA ASP A 70 24.24 20.73 4.69
C ASP A 70 24.11 22.11 5.39
N SER A 71 24.33 23.20 4.67
CA SER A 71 23.92 24.54 5.11
C SER A 71 22.88 25.05 4.13
N SER A 72 21.75 25.56 4.62
CA SER A 72 20.61 26.10 3.87
C SER A 72 20.94 27.37 3.06
N THR A 73 21.98 27.31 2.24
CA THR A 73 22.47 28.34 1.32
C THR A 73 22.83 27.68 0.00
N ILE A 74 21.94 27.78 -0.99
CA ILE A 74 22.25 27.43 -2.37
C ILE A 74 23.24 28.46 -2.90
N LYS A 75 24.50 28.08 -3.12
CA LYS A 75 25.41 28.87 -3.95
C LYS A 75 24.95 28.73 -5.40
N PHE A 76 24.31 29.77 -5.91
CA PHE A 76 24.09 29.92 -7.34
C PHE A 76 25.40 30.33 -8.00
N ASP A 77 25.78 29.64 -9.07
CA ASP A 77 26.79 30.15 -9.99
C ASP A 77 26.24 31.43 -10.64
N ASP A 78 27.04 32.49 -10.63
CA ASP A 78 26.60 33.87 -10.80
C ASP A 78 26.02 34.16 -12.20
N ARG A 79 24.89 34.89 -12.21
CA ARG A 79 24.59 36.09 -13.04
C ARG A 79 23.09 36.25 -13.31
N ASN A 80 22.32 36.69 -12.32
CA ASN A 80 21.18 37.61 -12.55
C ASN A 80 20.59 38.09 -11.21
N GLU A 81 20.88 39.35 -10.86
CA GLU A 81 20.34 40.04 -9.68
C GLU A 81 18.80 40.12 -9.71
N SER A 82 18.19 40.14 -10.90
CA SER A 82 16.73 40.11 -11.06
C SER A 82 16.12 38.83 -10.47
N THR A 83 16.81 37.69 -10.61
CA THR A 83 16.30 36.38 -10.18
C THR A 83 16.38 36.23 -8.66
N LYS A 84 17.41 36.81 -8.02
CA LYS A 84 17.52 36.88 -6.55
C LYS A 84 16.42 37.77 -5.95
N GLN A 85 16.11 38.91 -6.58
CA GLN A 85 15.02 39.79 -6.13
C GLN A 85 13.63 39.16 -6.34
N SER A 86 13.39 38.49 -7.47
CA SER A 86 12.13 37.75 -7.70
C SER A 86 11.94 36.60 -6.70
N TRP A 87 13.03 35.92 -6.30
CA TRP A 87 13.01 34.88 -5.27
C TRP A 87 12.66 35.41 -3.88
N HIS A 88 13.28 36.53 -3.48
CA HIS A 88 13.00 37.16 -2.19
C HIS A 88 11.55 37.67 -2.11
N ARG A 89 11.02 38.20 -3.22
CA ARG A 89 9.62 38.63 -3.33
C ARG A 89 8.63 37.46 -3.34
N LEU A 90 8.99 36.31 -3.92
CA LEU A 90 8.19 35.07 -3.88
C LEU A 90 8.13 34.45 -2.47
N GLN A 91 9.23 34.53 -1.71
CA GLN A 91 9.24 34.13 -0.30
C GLN A 91 8.36 35.04 0.56
N LEU A 92 8.42 36.36 0.34
CA LEU A 92 7.54 37.34 1.00
C LEU A 92 6.06 37.14 0.59
N PHE A 93 5.79 36.81 -0.68
CA PHE A 93 4.45 36.50 -1.19
C PHE A 93 3.85 35.24 -0.56
N ALA A 94 4.65 34.18 -0.40
CA ALA A 94 4.23 32.96 0.28
C ALA A 94 3.94 33.18 1.78
N GLN A 95 4.60 34.16 2.41
CA GLN A 95 4.40 34.51 3.81
C GLN A 95 3.14 35.36 4.08
N PHE A 96 2.57 36.03 3.07
CA PHE A 96 1.47 37.00 3.28
C PHE A 96 0.10 36.62 2.71
N CYS A 97 -0.03 35.53 1.94
CA CYS A 97 -1.30 35.19 1.28
C CYS A 97 -2.30 34.50 2.22
N LYS A 98 -3.46 35.14 2.45
CA LYS A 98 -4.53 34.66 3.32
C LYS A 98 -5.64 33.85 2.64
N ASN A 99 -5.60 33.57 1.32
CA ASN A 99 -6.63 32.75 0.66
C ASN A 99 -6.12 31.83 -0.47
N THR A 100 -6.31 30.52 -0.31
CA THR A 100 -5.83 29.42 -1.16
C THR A 100 -6.40 29.43 -2.58
N ALA A 101 -7.65 29.88 -2.76
CA ALA A 101 -8.30 29.90 -4.07
C ALA A 101 -7.72 30.96 -5.03
N ASP A 102 -7.26 32.08 -4.50
CA ASP A 102 -6.68 33.17 -5.28
C ASP A 102 -5.23 32.87 -5.69
N ILE A 103 -4.48 32.16 -4.83
CA ILE A 103 -3.16 31.59 -5.15
C ILE A 103 -3.29 30.64 -6.33
N LEU A 104 -4.30 29.76 -6.35
CA LEU A 104 -4.48 28.84 -7.46
C LEU A 104 -4.97 29.52 -8.74
N SER A 105 -5.94 30.42 -8.65
CA SER A 105 -6.42 31.15 -9.83
C SER A 105 -5.30 31.95 -10.49
N LYS A 106 -4.48 32.64 -9.69
CA LYS A 106 -3.33 33.42 -10.17
C LYS A 106 -2.16 32.55 -10.62
N ALA A 107 -1.87 31.43 -9.94
CA ALA A 107 -0.86 30.47 -10.39
C ALA A 107 -1.27 29.76 -11.69
N LEU A 108 -2.55 29.43 -11.87
CA LEU A 108 -3.10 28.85 -13.10
C LEU A 108 -3.14 29.86 -14.25
N ASN A 109 -3.51 31.11 -13.99
CA ASN A 109 -3.46 32.16 -15.01
C ASN A 109 -2.03 32.53 -15.37
N TRP A 110 -1.10 32.53 -14.42
CA TRP A 110 0.34 32.67 -14.67
C TRP A 110 0.90 31.50 -15.49
N ALA A 111 0.50 30.27 -15.17
CA ALA A 111 0.86 29.07 -15.93
C ALA A 111 0.32 29.11 -17.37
N LYS A 112 -0.91 29.60 -17.57
CA LYS A 112 -1.51 29.80 -18.89
C LYS A 112 -0.75 30.85 -19.69
N SER A 113 -0.47 32.03 -19.11
CA SER A 113 0.30 33.08 -19.79
C SER A 113 1.73 32.66 -20.14
N LEU A 114 2.34 31.74 -19.37
CA LEU A 114 3.67 31.18 -19.66
C LEU A 114 3.62 30.06 -20.70
N ALA A 115 2.55 29.25 -20.72
CA ALA A 115 2.35 28.23 -21.75
C ALA A 115 2.21 28.86 -23.15
N ASP A 116 1.53 30.01 -23.24
CA ASP A 116 1.39 30.79 -24.47
C ASP A 116 2.70 31.45 -24.95
N LEU A 117 3.71 31.58 -24.08
CA LEU A 117 5.03 32.13 -24.39
C LEU A 117 6.09 31.06 -24.69
N SER A 118 5.75 29.77 -24.57
CA SER A 118 6.72 28.67 -24.65
C SER A 118 6.97 28.19 -26.08
N THR A 119 7.74 28.96 -26.85
CA THR A 119 8.50 28.38 -27.97
C THR A 119 9.90 28.01 -27.44
N SER A 120 10.03 26.74 -27.06
CA SER A 120 11.26 26.01 -26.71
C SER A 120 12.18 26.59 -25.62
N ASN A 121 12.09 26.06 -24.39
CA ASN A 121 13.25 25.92 -23.49
C ASN A 121 12.93 24.98 -22.31
N ASP A 122 13.50 23.76 -22.33
CA ASP A 122 13.23 22.68 -21.35
C ASP A 122 13.53 23.08 -19.89
N CYS A 123 14.49 23.99 -19.67
CA CYS A 123 14.82 24.53 -18.34
C CYS A 123 13.67 25.30 -17.67
N VAL A 124 12.83 25.97 -18.47
CA VAL A 124 11.68 26.74 -17.94
C VAL A 124 10.58 25.77 -17.50
N THR A 125 10.37 24.69 -18.25
CA THR A 125 9.41 23.63 -17.94
C THR A 125 9.75 22.92 -16.63
N GLU A 126 11.02 22.62 -16.41
CA GLU A 126 11.49 21.94 -15.20
C GLU A 126 11.47 22.85 -13.97
N PHE A 127 11.83 24.12 -14.13
CA PHE A 127 11.66 25.14 -13.10
C PHE A 127 10.18 25.30 -12.71
N ILE A 128 9.27 25.39 -13.67
CA ILE A 128 7.82 25.50 -13.43
C ILE A 128 7.28 24.26 -12.70
N ALA A 129 7.66 23.06 -13.12
CA ALA A 129 7.26 21.82 -12.45
C ALA A 129 7.72 21.78 -10.98
N HIS A 130 8.95 22.23 -10.72
CA HIS A 130 9.50 22.30 -9.38
C HIS A 130 8.80 23.36 -8.49
N GLN A 131 8.42 24.51 -9.07
CA GLN A 131 7.65 25.53 -8.33
C GLN A 131 6.23 25.04 -7.98
N PHE A 132 5.56 24.27 -8.86
CA PHE A 132 4.27 23.67 -8.54
C PHE A 132 4.34 22.63 -7.43
N GLU A 133 5.38 21.80 -7.41
CA GLU A 133 5.62 20.85 -6.31
C GLU A 133 5.82 21.59 -4.98
N ARG A 134 6.62 22.67 -4.95
CA ARG A 134 6.85 23.45 -3.72
C ARG A 134 5.61 24.22 -3.26
N LEU A 135 4.83 24.79 -4.18
CA LEU A 135 3.55 25.44 -3.84
C LEU A 135 2.55 24.43 -3.26
N SER A 136 2.49 23.20 -3.81
CA SER A 136 1.65 22.13 -3.25
C SER A 136 2.08 21.74 -1.83
N PHE A 137 3.38 21.73 -1.56
CA PHE A 137 3.94 21.42 -0.25
C PHE A 137 3.64 22.51 0.79
N ILE A 138 3.74 23.78 0.41
CA ILE A 138 3.43 24.93 1.28
C ILE A 138 1.93 24.98 1.61
N LEU A 139 1.05 24.72 0.63
CA LEU A 139 -0.40 24.66 0.85
C LEU A 139 -0.79 23.51 1.80
N TRP A 140 -0.08 22.39 1.72
CA TRP A 140 -0.30 21.23 2.59
C TRP A 140 0.21 21.46 4.03
N GLN A 141 1.39 22.08 4.20
CA GLN A 141 1.94 22.38 5.53
C GLN A 141 1.11 23.39 6.33
N ASN A 142 0.53 24.39 5.68
CA ASN A 142 -0.23 25.45 6.35
C ASN A 142 -1.67 25.06 6.74
N HIS A 143 -2.15 23.86 6.37
CA HIS A 143 -3.50 23.37 6.71
C HIS A 143 -3.47 21.95 7.32
N ALA A 144 -2.68 21.77 8.38
CA ALA A 144 -2.76 20.57 9.23
C ALA A 144 -4.21 20.38 9.74
N LEU A 145 -4.86 19.29 9.29
CA LEU A 145 -6.20 18.91 9.72
C LEU A 145 -6.20 18.58 11.23
N PRO A 146 -7.10 19.16 12.05
CA PRO A 146 -7.34 18.66 13.40
C PRO A 146 -8.03 17.27 13.35
N PRO A 147 -7.90 16.45 14.40
CA PRO A 147 -8.20 14.99 14.35
C PRO A 147 -9.67 14.59 14.13
N ASN A 148 -10.63 15.54 14.02
CA ASN A 148 -12.07 15.26 14.14
C ASN A 148 -12.94 15.71 12.95
N CYS A 149 -12.40 15.93 11.75
CA CYS A 149 -13.23 16.26 10.59
C CYS A 149 -13.70 15.01 9.82
N SER A 150 -14.92 14.56 10.09
CA SER A 150 -15.68 13.65 9.23
C SER A 150 -16.25 14.41 8.03
N VAL A 151 -15.71 14.15 6.83
CA VAL A 151 -16.20 14.71 5.57
C VAL A 151 -17.31 13.82 5.03
N HIS A 152 -18.54 14.34 4.97
CA HIS A 152 -19.64 13.71 4.25
C HIS A 152 -19.34 13.74 2.74
N HIS A 153 -18.97 12.60 2.17
CA HIS A 153 -18.80 12.44 0.73
C HIS A 153 -20.14 12.15 0.07
N ASN A 154 -20.47 12.93 -0.97
CA ASN A 154 -21.52 12.60 -1.92
C ASN A 154 -21.25 11.23 -2.54
N PHE A 155 -22.23 10.34 -2.42
CA PHE A 155 -22.21 8.94 -2.86
C PHE A 155 -21.90 8.77 -4.36
N PRO A 156 -21.15 7.71 -4.77
CA PRO A 156 -21.05 7.27 -6.16
C PRO A 156 -22.31 6.44 -6.54
N PRO A 157 -22.46 5.94 -7.79
CA PRO A 157 -23.74 5.75 -8.46
C PRO A 157 -24.69 4.83 -7.68
N LYS A 158 -25.99 5.15 -7.69
CA LYS A 158 -27.08 4.51 -6.95
C LYS A 158 -26.83 3.01 -6.67
N MET A 159 -26.50 2.67 -5.42
CA MET A 159 -26.64 1.33 -4.87
C MET A 159 -28.08 0.87 -5.11
N LYS A 160 -28.29 -0.01 -6.09
CA LYS A 160 -29.52 -0.81 -6.14
C LYS A 160 -29.30 -2.01 -5.24
N SER A 161 -30.06 -2.10 -4.15
CA SER A 161 -30.16 -3.34 -3.37
C SER A 161 -30.80 -4.42 -4.24
N ILE A 162 -29.99 -5.28 -4.84
CA ILE A 162 -30.48 -6.51 -5.45
C ILE A 162 -30.58 -7.53 -4.32
N ASP A 163 -31.80 -8.02 -4.04
CA ASP A 163 -32.07 -9.01 -2.99
C ASP A 163 -31.25 -10.28 -3.25
N SER A 164 -30.40 -10.65 -2.28
CA SER A 164 -29.53 -11.83 -2.35
C SER A 164 -30.31 -13.14 -2.53
N ARG A 165 -31.60 -13.15 -2.13
CA ARG A 165 -32.53 -14.28 -2.32
C ARG A 165 -32.81 -14.57 -3.80
N ASN A 166 -32.89 -13.54 -4.64
CA ASN A 166 -33.14 -13.70 -6.07
C ASN A 166 -31.89 -14.17 -6.83
N MET A 167 -30.68 -13.91 -6.34
CA MET A 167 -29.46 -14.41 -7.00
C MET A 167 -29.27 -15.92 -6.85
N ARG A 168 -29.71 -16.51 -5.72
CA ARG A 168 -29.60 -17.96 -5.48
C ARG A 168 -30.74 -18.77 -6.11
N ASN A 169 -31.96 -18.23 -6.13
CA ASN A 169 -33.13 -18.95 -6.64
C ASN A 169 -33.30 -18.86 -8.17
N VAL A 170 -32.65 -17.91 -8.84
CA VAL A 170 -32.83 -17.66 -10.29
C VAL A 170 -31.65 -18.19 -11.13
N CYS A 171 -30.59 -18.72 -10.50
CA CYS A 171 -29.47 -19.32 -11.20
C CYS A 171 -29.40 -20.82 -10.89
N ASN A 172 -29.39 -21.66 -11.93
CA ASN A 172 -28.57 -22.87 -11.87
C ASN A 172 -27.14 -22.37 -11.67
N ILE A 173 -26.69 -22.22 -10.41
CA ILE A 173 -25.36 -21.69 -10.11
C ILE A 173 -24.38 -22.73 -10.67
N PRO A 174 -23.66 -22.43 -11.77
CA PRO A 174 -22.65 -23.36 -12.26
C PRO A 174 -21.56 -23.46 -11.20
N LYS A 175 -20.90 -24.63 -11.18
CA LYS A 175 -19.61 -24.93 -10.56
C LYS A 175 -18.93 -23.70 -9.94
N VAL A 176 -19.04 -23.55 -8.62
CA VAL A 176 -18.42 -22.47 -7.85
C VAL A 176 -16.98 -22.83 -7.58
N VAL A 177 -16.05 -21.96 -7.92
CA VAL A 177 -14.66 -22.13 -7.50
C VAL A 177 -14.47 -21.42 -6.17
N LYS A 178 -13.91 -22.12 -5.21
CA LYS A 178 -13.66 -21.61 -3.86
C LYS A 178 -12.19 -21.79 -3.49
N ALA A 179 -11.59 -20.77 -2.91
CA ALA A 179 -10.23 -20.83 -2.38
C ALA A 179 -10.20 -20.34 -0.93
N ARG A 180 -9.39 -21.03 -0.11
CA ARG A 180 -9.13 -20.68 1.29
C ARG A 180 -7.64 -20.57 1.50
N ALA A 181 -7.21 -19.57 2.25
CA ALA A 181 -5.80 -19.38 2.59
C ALA A 181 -5.55 -19.21 4.08
N ALA A 182 -4.46 -19.82 4.53
CA ALA A 182 -3.81 -19.51 5.80
C ALA A 182 -3.26 -18.08 5.80
N VAL A 183 -2.94 -17.56 6.98
CA VAL A 183 -2.20 -16.29 7.13
C VAL A 183 -0.75 -16.57 7.47
N ARG A 184 0.04 -15.51 7.68
CA ARG A 184 1.48 -15.64 7.92
C ARG A 184 1.94 -14.91 9.17
N VAL A 185 2.91 -15.51 9.85
CA VAL A 185 3.69 -14.89 10.94
C VAL A 185 5.11 -14.69 10.43
N ASP A 186 5.59 -13.45 10.45
CA ASP A 186 6.99 -13.14 10.16
C ASP A 186 7.78 -13.20 11.46
N MET A 187 8.75 -14.10 11.54
CA MET A 187 9.63 -14.22 12.71
C MET A 187 10.82 -13.27 12.61
N ALA A 188 11.35 -13.07 11.40
CA ALA A 188 12.47 -12.18 11.14
C ALA A 188 12.52 -11.70 9.68
N GLY A 189 13.09 -10.52 9.47
CA GLY A 189 13.47 -10.00 8.15
C GLY A 189 12.41 -9.24 7.36
N GLY A 190 11.16 -9.20 7.82
CA GLY A 190 10.13 -8.39 7.16
C GLY A 190 10.56 -6.93 7.04
N TRP A 191 10.18 -6.28 5.94
CA TRP A 191 10.74 -5.03 5.37
C TRP A 191 11.91 -5.21 4.40
N SER A 192 12.77 -6.22 4.57
CA SER A 192 13.85 -6.44 3.60
C SER A 192 13.29 -6.83 2.22
N ASP A 193 12.09 -7.39 2.19
CA ASP A 193 11.32 -7.79 1.00
C ASP A 193 10.64 -6.62 0.26
N THR A 194 10.69 -5.40 0.82
CA THR A 194 10.00 -4.23 0.29
C THR A 194 10.86 -3.43 -0.71
N PRO A 195 10.38 -3.19 -1.96
CA PRO A 195 11.08 -2.34 -2.91
C PRO A 195 11.19 -0.89 -2.42
N PRO A 196 12.29 -0.17 -2.72
CA PRO A 196 13.39 -0.60 -3.61
C PRO A 196 14.46 -1.48 -2.93
N PHE A 197 14.42 -1.65 -1.61
CA PHE A 197 15.50 -2.25 -0.83
C PHE A 197 15.79 -3.68 -1.28
N THR A 198 14.74 -4.46 -1.52
CA THR A 198 14.74 -5.82 -2.07
C THR A 198 15.69 -6.03 -3.24
N TYR A 199 15.78 -5.02 -4.11
CA TYR A 199 16.53 -5.11 -5.36
C TYR A 199 17.86 -4.38 -5.29
N GLN A 200 17.99 -3.40 -4.40
CA GLN A 200 19.19 -2.57 -4.25
C GLN A 200 20.21 -3.13 -3.24
N CYS A 201 19.74 -3.80 -2.19
CA CYS A 201 20.62 -4.53 -1.26
C CYS A 201 21.00 -5.88 -1.85
N LYS A 202 22.30 -6.08 -2.11
CA LYS A 202 22.85 -7.35 -2.61
C LYS A 202 23.51 -8.19 -1.52
N ASP A 203 24.07 -7.55 -0.50
CA ASP A 203 24.84 -8.24 0.53
C ASP A 203 24.42 -7.79 1.95
N PRO A 204 23.72 -8.66 2.71
CA PRO A 204 23.06 -9.88 2.23
C PRO A 204 21.84 -9.57 1.33
N PRO A 205 21.40 -10.52 0.48
CA PRO A 205 20.16 -10.36 -0.27
C PRO A 205 18.96 -10.35 0.69
N ALA A 206 17.87 -9.68 0.27
CA ALA A 206 16.63 -9.64 1.04
C ALA A 206 16.17 -11.03 1.48
N ALA A 207 15.77 -11.17 2.73
CA ALA A 207 15.42 -12.45 3.31
C ALA A 207 14.32 -12.28 4.38
N VAL A 208 13.29 -13.13 4.32
CA VAL A 208 12.21 -13.13 5.31
C VAL A 208 11.92 -14.55 5.75
N LEU A 209 12.02 -14.80 7.06
CA LEU A 209 11.64 -16.05 7.68
C LEU A 209 10.22 -15.94 8.20
N ASN A 210 9.32 -16.73 7.62
CA ASN A 210 7.91 -16.75 8.00
C ASN A 210 7.35 -18.16 8.12
N VAL A 211 6.15 -18.25 8.66
CA VAL A 211 5.37 -19.50 8.76
C VAL A 211 3.93 -19.25 8.36
N ALA A 212 3.39 -20.15 7.55
CA ALA A 212 1.98 -20.22 7.23
C ALA A 212 1.20 -20.80 8.42
N ILE A 213 0.13 -20.13 8.84
CA ILE A 213 -0.68 -20.54 9.99
C ILE A 213 -2.19 -20.44 9.75
N LYS A 214 -2.92 -21.39 10.33
CA LYS A 214 -4.34 -21.28 10.60
C LYS A 214 -4.54 -20.55 11.92
N THR A 215 -5.62 -19.79 12.00
CA THR A 215 -6.04 -19.11 13.23
C THR A 215 -7.25 -19.83 13.79
N ASN A 216 -7.19 -20.29 15.04
CA ASN A 216 -8.24 -21.12 15.64
C ASN A 216 -8.61 -22.34 14.77
N SER A 217 -7.58 -23.01 14.24
CA SER A 217 -7.70 -24.20 13.36
C SER A 217 -8.39 -23.97 12.02
N GLU A 218 -8.63 -22.71 11.62
CA GLU A 218 -9.27 -22.36 10.36
C GLU A 218 -8.37 -21.48 9.48
N LYS A 219 -8.52 -21.62 8.16
CA LYS A 219 -7.99 -20.68 7.17
C LYS A 219 -8.88 -19.44 7.14
N PRO A 220 -8.41 -18.27 7.61
CA PRO A 220 -9.31 -17.16 7.85
C PRO A 220 -9.66 -16.36 6.58
N ILE A 221 -8.92 -16.54 5.48
CA ILE A 221 -9.15 -15.83 4.22
C ILE A 221 -9.85 -16.76 3.23
N GLU A 222 -10.95 -16.29 2.67
CA GLU A 222 -11.77 -17.05 1.74
C GLU A 222 -12.20 -16.19 0.55
N SER A 223 -12.14 -16.76 -0.65
CA SER A 223 -12.66 -16.16 -1.88
C SER A 223 -13.44 -17.20 -2.67
N SER A 224 -14.49 -16.79 -3.35
CA SER A 224 -15.18 -17.63 -4.33
C SER A 224 -15.55 -16.83 -5.56
N CYS A 225 -15.66 -17.53 -6.69
CA CYS A 225 -16.27 -16.96 -7.88
C CYS A 225 -17.03 -18.00 -8.69
N CYS A 226 -18.06 -17.55 -9.40
CA CYS A 226 -18.79 -18.36 -10.37
C CYS A 226 -19.30 -17.53 -11.54
N TRP A 227 -19.55 -18.20 -12.64
CA TRP A 227 -20.24 -17.61 -13.79
C TRP A 227 -21.73 -17.43 -13.49
N LEU A 228 -22.29 -16.30 -13.92
CA LEU A 228 -23.74 -16.10 -13.96
C LEU A 228 -24.17 -16.16 -15.43
N ASN A 229 -24.92 -17.19 -15.77
CA ASN A 229 -25.29 -17.51 -17.16
C ASN A 229 -26.69 -17.02 -17.56
N SER A 230 -27.42 -16.38 -16.63
CA SER A 230 -28.77 -15.89 -16.92
C SER A 230 -28.72 -14.56 -17.69
N PRO A 231 -29.61 -14.32 -18.67
CA PRO A 231 -29.63 -13.10 -19.47
C PRO A 231 -29.79 -11.80 -18.68
N GLN A 232 -30.38 -11.85 -17.47
CA GLN A 232 -30.54 -10.68 -16.62
C GLN A 232 -29.26 -10.23 -15.90
N PHE A 233 -28.19 -11.04 -15.93
CA PHE A 233 -26.92 -10.71 -15.30
C PHE A 233 -25.88 -10.31 -16.34
N GLU A 234 -25.19 -9.20 -16.09
CA GLU A 234 -24.11 -8.68 -16.92
C GLU A 234 -23.01 -8.05 -16.05
N GLY A 235 -21.75 -8.15 -16.48
CA GLY A 235 -20.62 -7.54 -15.79
C GLY A 235 -20.15 -8.31 -14.54
N ILE A 236 -19.74 -7.60 -13.49
CA ILE A 236 -19.16 -8.20 -12.29
C ILE A 236 -19.94 -7.79 -11.04
N TYR A 237 -20.30 -8.77 -10.22
CA TYR A 237 -20.95 -8.60 -8.93
C TYR A 237 -19.96 -8.96 -7.83
N ILE A 238 -19.78 -8.07 -6.86
CA ILE A 238 -18.84 -8.25 -5.75
C ILE A 238 -19.62 -8.21 -4.45
N GLN A 239 -19.56 -9.30 -3.71
CA GLN A 239 -20.07 -9.39 -2.36
C GLN A 239 -18.91 -9.46 -1.37
N LEU A 240 -18.81 -8.42 -0.53
CA LEU A 240 -17.81 -8.36 0.53
C LEU A 240 -18.48 -8.73 1.85
N SER A 241 -17.91 -9.68 2.58
CA SER A 241 -18.36 -10.00 3.93
C SER A 241 -17.40 -9.33 4.92
N PRO A 242 -17.81 -8.26 5.63
CA PRO A 242 -16.97 -7.64 6.64
C PRO A 242 -16.74 -8.60 7.81
N PHE A 243 -15.60 -8.45 8.47
CA PHE A 243 -15.32 -9.13 9.73
C PHE A 243 -16.38 -8.76 10.77
N LYS A 244 -17.15 -9.73 11.26
CA LYS A 244 -18.03 -9.58 12.43
C LYS A 244 -17.45 -10.41 13.58
N PRO A 245 -16.99 -9.81 14.69
CA PRO A 245 -16.63 -10.57 15.87
C PRO A 245 -17.89 -11.31 16.36
N SER A 246 -17.77 -12.63 16.52
CA SER A 246 -18.87 -13.55 16.75
C SER A 246 -19.68 -13.24 18.01
N LYS A 247 -20.75 -12.46 17.85
CA LYS A 247 -21.91 -12.38 18.76
C LYS A 247 -23.21 -12.21 17.98
N SER A 248 -23.42 -12.99 16.93
CA SER A 248 -24.75 -13.37 16.42
C SER A 248 -24.57 -14.19 15.15
N GLY A 249 -25.25 -15.32 15.05
CA GLY A 249 -25.34 -16.14 13.84
C GLY A 249 -26.16 -15.47 12.73
N GLU A 250 -25.98 -14.17 12.52
CA GLU A 250 -26.60 -13.45 11.41
C GLU A 250 -26.02 -13.97 10.10
N GLN A 251 -26.87 -14.67 9.34
CA GLN A 251 -26.54 -15.19 8.03
C GLN A 251 -26.17 -14.05 7.07
N LEU A 252 -25.31 -14.39 6.11
CA LEU A 252 -24.77 -13.59 4.99
C LEU A 252 -25.84 -12.95 4.04
N ARG A 253 -27.10 -12.81 4.45
CA ARG A 253 -28.23 -12.53 3.55
C ARG A 253 -28.42 -11.04 3.19
N ASP A 254 -27.86 -10.10 3.95
CA ASP A 254 -28.11 -8.66 3.73
C ASP A 254 -26.85 -7.83 3.42
N GLN A 255 -25.78 -8.46 2.91
CA GLN A 255 -24.57 -7.72 2.54
C GLN A 255 -24.76 -6.96 1.22
N PRO A 256 -24.31 -5.69 1.13
CA PRO A 256 -24.40 -4.92 -0.11
C PRO A 256 -23.59 -5.59 -1.21
N ILE A 257 -24.20 -5.66 -2.40
CA ILE A 257 -23.54 -6.15 -3.62
C ILE A 257 -23.11 -4.95 -4.44
N ILE A 258 -21.82 -4.87 -4.75
CA ILE A 258 -21.27 -3.87 -5.67
C ILE A 258 -21.37 -4.45 -7.07
N HIS A 259 -22.07 -3.76 -7.97
CA HIS A 259 -22.24 -4.18 -9.35
C HIS A 259 -21.50 -3.25 -10.30
N TYR A 260 -20.56 -3.80 -11.05
CA TYR A 260 -19.86 -3.14 -12.14
C TYR A 260 -20.37 -3.64 -13.47
N LYS A 261 -21.27 -2.86 -14.08
CA LYS A 261 -21.86 -3.16 -15.38
C LYS A 261 -20.86 -2.98 -16.52
N TYR A 262 -19.92 -2.03 -16.42
CA TYR A 262 -18.95 -1.75 -17.48
C TYR A 262 -17.52 -2.06 -17.03
N ALA A 263 -16.71 -2.58 -17.95
CA ALA A 263 -15.31 -2.89 -17.65
C ALA A 263 -14.48 -1.65 -17.33
N GLN A 264 -14.87 -0.48 -17.87
CA GLN A 264 -14.24 0.80 -17.57
C GLN A 264 -14.31 1.14 -16.08
N ASP A 265 -15.46 0.92 -15.45
CA ASP A 265 -15.67 1.19 -14.02
C ASP A 265 -14.68 0.39 -13.16
N ILE A 266 -14.34 -0.84 -13.56
CA ILE A 266 -13.34 -1.66 -12.86
C ILE A 266 -11.96 -0.99 -12.91
N PHE A 267 -11.53 -0.48 -14.06
CA PHE A 267 -10.24 0.21 -14.17
C PHE A 267 -10.23 1.49 -13.34
N GLU A 268 -11.30 2.30 -13.41
CA GLU A 268 -11.40 3.58 -12.69
C GLU A 268 -11.41 3.46 -11.17
N ASN A 269 -11.76 2.28 -10.64
CA ASN A 269 -11.80 2.01 -9.20
C ASN A 269 -10.65 1.10 -8.72
N SER A 270 -9.74 0.69 -9.61
CA SER A 270 -8.65 -0.23 -9.29
C SER A 270 -7.51 0.41 -8.48
N ASP A 271 -7.38 1.74 -8.48
CA ASP A 271 -6.31 2.50 -7.83
C ASP A 271 -6.81 3.36 -6.64
N ARG A 272 -7.97 3.02 -6.08
CA ARG A 272 -8.64 3.79 -5.01
C ARG A 272 -8.73 3.03 -3.68
N PRO A 273 -7.63 2.86 -2.92
CA PRO A 273 -7.59 2.07 -1.68
C PRO A 273 -8.66 2.35 -0.64
N SER A 274 -9.13 3.60 -0.55
CA SER A 274 -10.16 4.01 0.40
C SER A 274 -11.57 3.53 0.02
N GLN A 275 -11.80 3.10 -1.23
CA GLN A 275 -13.11 2.69 -1.71
C GLN A 275 -13.36 1.20 -1.50
N PRO A 276 -14.54 0.80 -0.98
CA PRO A 276 -14.95 -0.60 -0.92
C PRO A 276 -14.88 -1.26 -2.30
N GLY A 277 -14.32 -2.48 -2.36
CA GLY A 277 -14.20 -3.23 -3.61
C GLY A 277 -13.04 -2.82 -4.53
N SER A 278 -12.30 -1.75 -4.22
CA SER A 278 -11.16 -1.30 -5.04
C SER A 278 -10.06 -2.36 -5.20
N LEU A 279 -9.73 -3.08 -4.12
CA LEU A 279 -8.77 -4.19 -4.16
C LEU A 279 -9.25 -5.29 -5.12
N ILE A 280 -10.55 -5.61 -5.09
CA ILE A 280 -11.16 -6.60 -5.98
C ILE A 280 -11.09 -6.13 -7.43
N CYS A 281 -11.31 -4.84 -7.69
CA CYS A 281 -11.13 -4.25 -9.01
C CYS A 281 -9.69 -4.42 -9.51
N ALA A 282 -8.69 -4.15 -8.67
CA ALA A 282 -7.28 -4.35 -9.00
C ALA A 282 -6.94 -5.81 -9.31
N ILE A 283 -7.51 -6.75 -8.55
CA ILE A 283 -7.39 -8.19 -8.79
C ILE A 283 -8.04 -8.58 -10.13
N VAL A 284 -9.24 -8.08 -10.42
CA VAL A 284 -9.96 -8.35 -11.68
C VAL A 284 -9.16 -7.85 -12.88
N VAL A 285 -8.59 -6.65 -12.81
CA VAL A 285 -7.66 -6.12 -13.84
C VAL A 285 -6.47 -7.06 -14.02
N SER A 286 -5.84 -7.46 -12.93
CA SER A 286 -4.62 -8.30 -12.97
C SER A 286 -4.89 -9.74 -13.42
N SER A 287 -6.10 -10.26 -13.17
CA SER A 287 -6.54 -11.60 -13.60
C SER A 287 -6.77 -11.74 -15.12
N SER A 288 -6.74 -10.62 -15.85
CA SER A 288 -7.11 -10.50 -17.27
C SER A 288 -8.58 -10.83 -17.58
N LEU A 289 -9.47 -10.71 -16.59
CA LEU A 289 -10.92 -10.83 -16.77
C LEU A 289 -11.51 -9.57 -17.44
N VAL A 290 -10.79 -8.45 -17.37
CA VAL A 290 -11.02 -7.23 -18.17
C VAL A 290 -9.79 -6.92 -19.01
N LYS A 291 -10.00 -6.30 -20.17
CA LYS A 291 -8.92 -5.88 -21.08
C LYS A 291 -9.14 -4.46 -21.56
N LYS A 292 -8.02 -3.75 -21.68
CA LYS A 292 -7.92 -2.44 -22.31
C LYS A 292 -7.47 -2.64 -23.76
N TYR A 293 -8.21 -2.07 -24.70
CA TYR A 293 -7.90 -2.07 -26.12
C TYR A 293 -7.60 -0.64 -26.55
N ARG A 294 -6.59 -0.48 -27.41
CA ARG A 294 -6.22 0.81 -27.98
C ARG A 294 -6.37 0.72 -29.50
N ASN A 295 -7.15 1.63 -30.07
CA ASN A 295 -7.29 1.79 -31.52
C ASN A 295 -6.95 3.25 -31.86
N GLY A 296 -5.71 3.51 -32.26
CA GLY A 296 -5.19 4.88 -32.37
C GLY A 296 -5.17 5.61 -31.02
N GLU A 297 -5.89 6.73 -30.95
CA GLU A 297 -6.09 7.51 -29.71
C GLU A 297 -7.26 7.01 -28.86
N GLU A 298 -8.16 6.20 -29.43
CA GLU A 298 -9.33 5.70 -28.73
C GLU A 298 -8.96 4.53 -27.80
N ILE A 299 -9.45 4.60 -26.56
CA ILE A 299 -9.26 3.57 -25.53
C ILE A 299 -10.62 2.98 -25.21
N SER A 300 -10.77 1.67 -25.39
CA SER A 300 -11.98 0.94 -24.96
C SER A 300 -11.64 -0.13 -23.93
N HIS A 301 -12.57 -0.38 -23.02
CA HIS A 301 -12.46 -1.39 -21.98
C HIS A 301 -13.53 -2.44 -22.19
N LYS A 302 -13.16 -3.72 -22.24
CA LYS A 302 -14.12 -4.82 -22.41
C LYS A 302 -13.88 -5.92 -21.39
N PHE A 303 -14.96 -6.58 -20.96
CA PHE A 303 -14.85 -7.85 -20.28
C PHE A 303 -14.29 -8.89 -21.23
N ASN A 304 -13.39 -9.72 -20.72
CA ASN A 304 -12.74 -10.80 -21.44
C ASN A 304 -13.23 -12.14 -20.87
N PHE A 305 -14.56 -12.29 -20.78
CA PHE A 305 -15.20 -13.53 -20.38
C PHE A 305 -14.99 -14.59 -21.48
N LYS A 306 -14.48 -15.76 -21.10
CA LYS A 306 -14.33 -16.90 -22.02
C LYS A 306 -15.58 -17.77 -21.93
N GLY A 307 -16.14 -18.18 -23.07
CA GLY A 307 -17.34 -19.02 -23.14
C GLY A 307 -18.65 -18.25 -23.02
N ASN A 308 -19.71 -18.91 -22.52
CA ASN A 308 -21.07 -18.35 -22.43
C ASN A 308 -21.32 -17.46 -21.19
N GLY A 309 -20.29 -17.18 -20.39
CA GLY A 309 -20.41 -16.37 -19.18
C GLY A 309 -20.74 -14.91 -19.50
N ARG A 310 -21.90 -14.42 -19.05
CA ARG A 310 -22.34 -13.02 -19.22
C ARG A 310 -21.98 -12.15 -18.02
N ALA A 311 -21.83 -12.76 -16.85
CA ALA A 311 -21.41 -12.09 -15.63
C ALA A 311 -20.61 -13.02 -14.71
N VAL A 312 -19.94 -12.41 -13.74
CA VAL A 312 -19.22 -13.12 -12.67
C VAL A 312 -19.70 -12.63 -11.32
N LEU A 313 -20.02 -13.56 -10.42
CA LEU A 313 -20.16 -13.28 -9.00
C LEU A 313 -18.84 -13.55 -8.31
N ILE A 314 -18.34 -12.58 -7.54
CA ILE A 314 -17.17 -12.69 -6.67
C ILE A 314 -17.64 -12.53 -5.23
N GLN A 315 -17.21 -13.42 -4.35
CA GLN A 315 -17.39 -13.26 -2.92
C GLN A 315 -16.02 -13.30 -2.23
N ALA A 316 -15.80 -12.37 -1.32
CA ALA A 316 -14.55 -12.25 -0.56
C ALA A 316 -14.85 -12.06 0.92
N THR A 317 -14.20 -12.87 1.76
CA THR A 317 -14.43 -12.89 3.21
C THR A 317 -13.11 -13.00 3.96
N SER A 318 -13.01 -12.29 5.08
CA SER A 318 -11.91 -12.41 6.03
C SER A 318 -12.45 -12.58 7.45
N LYS A 319 -12.01 -13.63 8.14
CA LYS A 319 -12.23 -13.82 9.59
C LYS A 319 -11.26 -13.01 10.45
N LEU A 320 -10.41 -12.18 9.84
CA LEU A 320 -9.54 -11.23 10.53
C LEU A 320 -9.93 -9.79 10.18
N PRO A 321 -9.77 -8.85 11.11
CA PRO A 321 -10.01 -7.43 10.86
C PRO A 321 -9.09 -6.88 9.76
N HIS A 322 -9.56 -5.84 9.07
CA HIS A 322 -8.75 -5.10 8.12
C HIS A 322 -7.59 -4.41 8.84
N GLY A 323 -6.40 -4.36 8.22
CA GLY A 323 -5.22 -3.76 8.85
C GLY A 323 -4.69 -4.56 10.05
N SER A 324 -4.94 -5.88 10.08
CA SER A 324 -4.49 -6.78 11.16
C SER A 324 -2.98 -7.07 11.18
N GLY A 325 -2.25 -6.66 10.15
CA GLY A 325 -0.81 -6.93 10.03
C GLY A 325 -0.45 -8.34 9.55
N MET A 326 -1.45 -9.21 9.34
CA MET A 326 -1.26 -10.63 8.96
C MET A 326 -1.15 -10.89 7.44
N GLY A 327 -0.97 -9.83 6.65
CA GLY A 327 -0.93 -9.91 5.18
C GLY A 327 -2.28 -10.21 4.51
N THR A 328 -3.40 -9.89 5.18
CA THR A 328 -4.74 -10.31 4.75
C THR A 328 -5.14 -9.81 3.37
N SER A 329 -4.75 -8.59 2.99
CA SER A 329 -5.06 -8.02 1.68
C SER A 329 -4.35 -8.76 0.54
N SER A 330 -3.05 -9.01 0.68
CA SER A 330 -2.22 -9.69 -0.32
C SER A 330 -2.60 -11.16 -0.45
N ILE A 331 -2.90 -11.82 0.66
CA ILE A 331 -3.38 -13.21 0.70
C ILE A 331 -4.77 -13.31 0.06
N LEU A 332 -5.68 -12.35 0.33
CA LEU A 332 -6.99 -12.28 -0.33
C LEU A 332 -6.87 -12.07 -1.84
N ALA A 333 -5.90 -11.25 -2.26
CA ALA A 333 -5.59 -11.10 -3.69
C ALA A 333 -5.13 -12.42 -4.31
N GLY A 334 -4.27 -13.17 -3.61
CA GLY A 334 -3.85 -14.50 -4.02
C GLY A 334 -5.00 -15.50 -4.14
N THR A 335 -5.87 -15.61 -3.12
CA THR A 335 -7.02 -16.52 -3.14
C THR A 335 -7.99 -16.19 -4.28
N LEU A 336 -8.27 -14.91 -4.51
CA LEU A 336 -9.18 -14.52 -5.57
C LEU A 336 -8.56 -14.71 -6.96
N LEU A 337 -7.28 -14.41 -7.16
CA LEU A 337 -6.58 -14.72 -8.42
C LEU A 337 -6.64 -16.21 -8.73
N ALA A 338 -6.36 -17.06 -7.73
CA ALA A 338 -6.45 -18.50 -7.86
C ALA A 338 -7.86 -18.96 -8.27
N CYS A 339 -8.91 -18.44 -7.62
CA CYS A 339 -10.30 -18.69 -8.01
C CYS A 339 -10.59 -18.28 -9.46
N LEU A 340 -10.25 -17.04 -9.82
CA LEU A 340 -10.53 -16.49 -11.15
C LEU A 340 -9.78 -17.23 -12.25
N TRP A 341 -8.53 -17.64 -12.01
CA TRP A 341 -7.75 -18.40 -12.98
C TRP A 341 -8.24 -19.83 -13.12
N ARG A 342 -8.57 -20.51 -12.02
CA ARG A 342 -9.18 -21.84 -12.05
C ARG A 342 -10.54 -21.84 -12.75
N MET A 343 -11.37 -20.83 -12.49
CA MET A 343 -12.66 -20.61 -13.17
C MET A 343 -12.49 -20.35 -14.68
N GLN A 344 -11.40 -19.68 -15.09
CA GLN A 344 -11.04 -19.45 -16.49
C GLN A 344 -10.30 -20.63 -17.16
N GLY A 345 -10.06 -21.74 -16.43
CA GLY A 345 -9.29 -22.88 -16.92
C GLY A 345 -7.80 -22.60 -17.14
N LYS A 346 -7.25 -21.57 -16.48
CA LYS A 346 -5.82 -21.22 -16.55
C LYS A 346 -5.03 -22.00 -15.51
N GLN A 347 -3.93 -22.62 -15.93
CA GLN A 347 -2.90 -23.11 -15.02
C GLN A 347 -2.02 -21.95 -14.58
N PHE A 348 -1.48 -22.02 -13.36
CA PHE A 348 -0.59 -21.03 -12.78
C PHE A 348 0.33 -21.71 -11.77
N THR A 349 1.47 -21.08 -11.53
CA THR A 349 2.44 -21.47 -10.49
C THR A 349 2.35 -20.53 -9.28
N GLU A 350 3.00 -20.89 -8.19
CA GLU A 350 3.16 -20.01 -7.03
C GLU A 350 3.90 -18.72 -7.41
N SER A 351 4.87 -18.80 -8.33
CA SER A 351 5.58 -17.62 -8.82
C SER A 351 4.65 -16.67 -9.57
N ASP A 352 3.75 -17.20 -10.40
CA ASP A 352 2.75 -16.39 -11.10
C ASP A 352 1.81 -15.67 -10.12
N LEU A 353 1.38 -16.36 -9.05
CA LEU A 353 0.59 -15.76 -7.98
C LEU A 353 1.35 -14.64 -7.28
N ILE A 354 2.58 -14.89 -6.82
CA ILE A 354 3.40 -13.89 -6.11
C ILE A 354 3.58 -12.64 -6.98
N GLN A 355 4.02 -12.80 -8.23
CA GLN A 355 4.27 -11.68 -9.14
C GLN A 355 2.98 -10.91 -9.47
N THR A 356 1.86 -11.63 -9.64
CA THR A 356 0.58 -10.98 -9.95
C THR A 356 0.02 -10.24 -8.75
N VAL A 357 0.18 -10.74 -7.53
CA VAL A 357 -0.23 -10.01 -6.32
C VAL A 357 0.63 -8.76 -6.12
N LEU A 358 1.95 -8.82 -6.35
CA LEU A 358 2.79 -7.62 -6.34
C LEU A 358 2.31 -6.58 -7.37
N LYS A 359 1.92 -7.03 -8.57
CA LYS A 359 1.31 -6.17 -9.58
C LYS A 359 -0.02 -5.56 -9.11
N VAL A 360 -0.87 -6.35 -8.44
CA VAL A 360 -2.13 -5.87 -7.83
C VAL A 360 -1.84 -4.77 -6.83
N GLU A 361 -0.86 -4.92 -5.95
CA GLU A 361 -0.51 -3.92 -4.93
C GLU A 361 0.03 -2.62 -5.53
N GLN A 362 0.83 -2.72 -6.60
CA GLN A 362 1.31 -1.54 -7.32
C GLN A 362 0.17 -0.81 -8.05
N LEU A 363 -0.72 -1.54 -8.73
CA LEU A 363 -1.90 -0.99 -9.37
C LEU A 363 -2.84 -0.33 -8.35
N HIS A 364 -3.03 -0.99 -7.20
CA HIS A 364 -3.88 -0.51 -6.11
C HIS A 364 -3.26 0.68 -5.38
N THR A 365 -1.96 0.96 -5.56
CA THR A 365 -1.19 2.00 -4.86
C THR A 365 -1.02 1.75 -3.35
N SER A 366 -1.29 0.53 -2.88
CA SER A 366 -0.96 0.13 -1.50
C SER A 366 0.53 -0.05 -1.31
N GLY A 367 1.23 -0.50 -2.37
CA GLY A 367 2.60 -0.98 -2.28
C GLY A 367 2.71 -2.23 -1.40
N GLY A 368 3.94 -2.64 -1.10
CA GLY A 368 4.23 -3.83 -0.31
C GLY A 368 5.49 -4.54 -0.75
N GLY A 369 5.89 -5.53 0.03
CA GLY A 369 6.90 -6.52 -0.34
C GLY A 369 6.25 -7.87 -0.68
N TRP A 370 7.09 -8.90 -0.84
CA TRP A 370 6.65 -10.24 -1.26
C TRP A 370 6.41 -11.24 -0.11
N GLN A 371 6.63 -10.85 1.15
CA GLN A 371 6.56 -11.75 2.29
C GLN A 371 5.16 -12.33 2.53
N ASP A 372 4.10 -11.60 2.21
CA ASP A 372 2.71 -12.02 2.47
C ASP A 372 2.32 -13.18 1.55
N GLN A 373 2.73 -13.06 0.29
CA GLN A 373 2.50 -14.02 -0.77
C GLN A 373 3.30 -15.30 -0.51
N VAL A 374 4.60 -15.16 -0.22
CA VAL A 374 5.43 -16.30 0.17
C VAL A 374 4.87 -16.93 1.44
N GLY A 375 4.58 -16.14 2.48
CA GLY A 375 4.15 -16.65 3.77
C GLY A 375 2.81 -17.37 3.74
N GLY A 376 1.80 -16.80 3.08
CA GLY A 376 0.41 -17.25 3.15
C GLY A 376 -0.13 -18.01 1.94
N LEU A 377 0.61 -18.09 0.82
CA LEU A 377 0.14 -18.78 -0.39
C LEU A 377 1.02 -19.98 -0.79
N VAL A 378 2.28 -19.99 -0.38
CA VAL A 378 3.25 -21.03 -0.80
C VAL A 378 3.32 -22.20 0.19
N PRO A 379 3.26 -23.46 -0.28
CA PRO A 379 3.39 -24.66 0.56
C PRO A 379 4.70 -24.75 1.34
N GLY A 380 4.64 -25.34 2.55
CA GLY A 380 5.83 -25.73 3.31
C GLY A 380 5.86 -25.32 4.78
N GLY A 381 4.81 -24.70 5.34
CA GLY A 381 4.82 -24.25 6.73
C GLY A 381 5.85 -23.14 6.92
N PHE A 382 6.97 -23.46 7.58
CA PHE A 382 8.12 -22.56 7.76
C PHE A 382 8.92 -22.39 6.47
N LYS A 383 9.21 -21.14 6.10
CA LYS A 383 9.87 -20.80 4.84
C LYS A 383 10.82 -19.64 5.04
N LEU A 384 11.98 -19.73 4.40
CA LEU A 384 12.85 -18.59 4.17
C LEU A 384 12.67 -18.16 2.72
N GLY A 385 12.01 -17.03 2.50
CA GLY A 385 11.94 -16.37 1.21
C GLY A 385 13.17 -15.49 0.99
N THR A 386 13.63 -15.39 -0.25
CA THR A 386 14.72 -14.50 -0.66
C THR A 386 14.62 -14.16 -2.15
N VAL A 387 15.57 -13.42 -2.67
CA VAL A 387 15.63 -12.99 -4.06
C VAL A 387 16.82 -13.66 -4.74
N CYS A 388 16.61 -14.21 -5.93
CA CYS A 388 17.65 -14.83 -6.72
C CYS A 388 18.66 -13.78 -7.20
N GLU A 389 19.95 -14.00 -6.90
CA GLU A 389 21.06 -13.12 -7.28
C GLU A 389 21.71 -13.48 -8.63
N ASP A 390 21.14 -14.43 -9.36
CA ASP A 390 21.82 -15.04 -10.50
C ASP A 390 22.18 -14.01 -11.60
N SER A 391 23.47 -13.84 -11.83
CA SER A 391 24.10 -12.77 -12.62
C SER A 391 23.73 -12.80 -14.11
N LYS A 392 23.18 -13.93 -14.60
CA LYS A 392 22.63 -14.04 -15.96
C LYS A 392 21.34 -13.22 -16.15
N ASN A 393 20.55 -13.02 -15.09
CA ASN A 393 19.30 -12.26 -15.18
C ASN A 393 19.55 -10.74 -15.34
N GLU A 394 20.64 -10.21 -14.78
CA GLU A 394 21.00 -8.78 -14.89
C GLU A 394 21.18 -8.32 -16.35
N ARG A 395 21.76 -9.17 -17.22
CA ARG A 395 21.96 -8.85 -18.65
C ARG A 395 20.68 -8.95 -19.49
N SER A 396 19.66 -9.64 -18.99
CA SER A 396 18.40 -9.90 -19.72
C SER A 396 17.29 -8.90 -19.40
N GLY A 397 17.52 -7.94 -18.48
CA GLY A 397 16.49 -7.01 -18.00
C GLY A 397 15.33 -7.70 -17.28
N LYS A 398 15.46 -8.99 -16.94
CA LYS A 398 14.45 -9.73 -16.19
C LYS A 398 14.53 -9.34 -14.72
N TYR A 399 13.38 -9.00 -14.14
CA TYR A 399 13.24 -8.73 -12.71
C TYR A 399 13.83 -9.89 -11.88
N LYS A 400 14.53 -9.57 -10.79
CA LYS A 400 15.08 -10.60 -9.90
C LYS A 400 13.94 -11.49 -9.40
N GLN A 401 14.09 -12.81 -9.53
CA GLN A 401 13.05 -13.76 -9.15
C GLN A 401 12.99 -13.94 -7.64
N ILE A 402 11.78 -13.99 -7.10
CA ILE A 402 11.54 -14.35 -5.70
C ILE A 402 11.60 -15.87 -5.59
N ILE A 403 12.46 -16.36 -4.70
CA ILE A 403 12.67 -17.77 -4.43
C ILE A 403 12.45 -18.05 -2.95
N TRP A 404 12.20 -19.31 -2.60
CA TRP A 404 12.01 -19.70 -1.22
C TRP A 404 12.52 -21.12 -0.99
N ARG A 405 12.91 -21.39 0.25
CA ARG A 405 13.21 -22.76 0.71
C ARG A 405 12.40 -23.07 1.95
N LYS A 406 11.94 -24.32 2.04
CA LYS A 406 11.24 -24.83 3.23
C LYS A 406 12.26 -25.00 4.35
N ILE A 407 11.88 -24.62 5.57
CA ILE A 407 12.60 -24.97 6.78
C ILE A 407 11.83 -26.11 7.43
N VAL A 408 12.50 -27.24 7.63
CA VAL A 408 11.84 -28.44 8.17
C VAL A 408 12.39 -28.69 9.57
N PRO A 409 11.75 -28.14 10.62
CA PRO A 409 12.10 -28.47 12.00
C PRO A 409 11.60 -29.88 12.37
N THR A 410 11.96 -30.35 13.56
CA THR A 410 11.44 -31.61 14.10
C THR A 410 9.93 -31.52 14.36
N LYS A 411 9.25 -32.67 14.37
CA LYS A 411 7.79 -32.72 14.64
C LYS A 411 7.48 -32.25 16.06
N GLU A 412 8.38 -32.57 16.99
CA GLU A 412 8.32 -32.18 18.39
C GLU A 412 8.38 -30.66 18.52
N PHE A 413 9.30 -30.01 17.79
CA PHE A 413 9.39 -28.57 17.74
C PHE A 413 8.14 -27.94 17.12
N ALA A 414 7.65 -28.47 16.00
CA ALA A 414 6.44 -27.94 15.36
C ALA A 414 5.22 -27.99 16.31
N LYS A 415 5.04 -29.09 17.05
CA LYS A 415 3.99 -29.21 18.05
C LYS A 415 4.18 -28.26 19.24
N ALA A 416 5.42 -28.10 19.72
CA ALA A 416 5.74 -27.13 20.76
C ALA A 416 5.42 -25.69 20.29
N PHE A 417 5.81 -25.34 19.06
CA PHE A 417 5.54 -24.05 18.45
C PHE A 417 4.04 -23.71 18.41
N GLU A 418 3.18 -24.65 18.00
CA GLU A 418 1.71 -24.45 17.99
C GLU A 418 1.11 -24.26 19.39
N ASN A 419 1.71 -24.87 20.41
CA ASN A 419 1.27 -24.72 21.80
C ASN A 419 1.78 -23.43 22.46
N THR A 420 2.91 -22.89 21.99
CA THR A 420 3.59 -21.75 22.63
C THR A 420 3.32 -20.41 21.93
N LEU A 421 3.20 -20.38 20.60
CA LEU A 421 2.90 -19.15 19.87
C LEU A 421 1.40 -18.86 19.86
N ILE A 422 1.01 -17.66 20.27
CA ILE A 422 -0.37 -17.17 20.19
C ILE A 422 -0.44 -15.82 19.48
N LEU A 423 -1.64 -15.48 19.02
CA LEU A 423 -1.93 -14.16 18.44
C LEU A 423 -2.85 -13.38 19.38
N VAL A 424 -2.48 -12.15 19.71
CA VAL A 424 -3.34 -11.22 20.46
C VAL A 424 -3.75 -10.07 19.55
N TYR A 425 -5.05 -9.93 19.25
CA TYR A 425 -5.56 -8.77 18.53
C TYR A 425 -5.60 -7.57 19.48
N THR A 426 -5.01 -6.45 19.10
CA THR A 426 -4.78 -5.30 19.99
C THR A 426 -5.90 -4.26 19.94
N GLY A 427 -6.95 -4.46 19.13
CA GLY A 427 -8.05 -3.50 18.99
C GLY A 427 -7.73 -2.26 18.16
N THR A 428 -6.45 -1.99 17.88
CA THR A 428 -5.98 -0.87 17.05
C THR A 428 -5.70 -1.36 15.63
N THR A 429 -6.06 -0.58 14.61
CA THR A 429 -5.70 -0.89 13.21
C THR A 429 -5.11 0.35 12.57
N ARG A 430 -4.13 0.15 11.67
CA ARG A 430 -3.52 1.24 10.90
C ARG A 430 -3.21 0.77 9.50
N LEU A 431 -3.40 1.68 8.53
CA LEU A 431 -2.97 1.44 7.15
C LEU A 431 -1.44 1.51 7.06
N ALA A 432 -0.82 0.43 6.56
CA ALA A 432 0.62 0.34 6.36
C ALA A 432 1.17 1.35 5.34
N LYS A 433 0.33 1.85 4.42
CA LYS A 433 0.72 2.74 3.31
C LYS A 433 1.48 4.00 3.76
N ASN A 434 1.02 4.67 4.81
CA ASN A 434 1.66 5.91 5.29
C ASN A 434 3.04 5.62 5.91
N LEU A 435 3.18 4.45 6.53
CA LEU A 435 4.42 4.04 7.17
C LEU A 435 5.45 3.62 6.11
N LEU A 436 5.02 2.87 5.09
CA LEU A 436 5.83 2.50 3.93
C LEU A 436 6.45 3.71 3.22
N GLN A 437 5.65 4.74 2.94
CA GLN A 437 6.13 5.96 2.27
C GLN A 437 7.25 6.65 3.07
N GLY A 438 7.11 6.74 4.39
CA GLY A 438 8.13 7.34 5.26
C GLY A 438 9.46 6.61 5.20
N VAL A 439 9.45 5.28 5.27
CA VAL A 439 10.66 4.44 5.20
C VAL A 439 11.35 4.57 3.84
N ILE A 440 10.58 4.51 2.75
CA ILE A 440 11.12 4.64 1.38
C ILE A 440 11.78 6.02 1.19
N LEU A 441 11.18 7.10 1.68
CA LEU A 441 11.76 8.44 1.56
C LEU A 441 13.09 8.58 2.32
N ARG A 442 13.20 7.99 3.52
CA ARG A 442 14.45 7.98 4.29
C ARG A 442 15.55 7.21 3.55
N TRP A 443 15.22 6.05 3.00
CA TRP A 443 16.15 5.28 2.17
C TRP A 443 16.63 6.07 0.93
N LEU A 444 15.71 6.73 0.21
CA LEU A 444 16.05 7.51 -0.99
C LEU A 444 16.95 8.72 -0.68
N ARG A 445 16.84 9.28 0.54
CA ARG A 445 17.73 10.33 1.05
C ARG A 445 19.10 9.80 1.49
N GLY A 446 19.26 8.49 1.54
CA GLY A 446 20.50 7.84 1.95
C GLY A 446 20.72 7.76 3.45
N ASP A 447 19.64 7.75 4.24
CA ASP A 447 19.67 7.56 5.70
C ASP A 447 20.41 6.27 6.09
N ASP A 448 21.54 6.42 6.79
CA ASP A 448 22.43 5.32 7.16
C ASP A 448 21.79 4.35 8.15
N ASP A 449 20.93 4.82 9.05
CA ASP A 449 20.22 3.96 10.00
C ASP A 449 19.30 3.00 9.25
N ILE A 450 18.54 3.50 8.28
CA ILE A 450 17.66 2.65 7.45
C ILE A 450 18.50 1.66 6.65
N ARG A 451 19.63 2.09 6.07
CA ARG A 451 20.52 1.20 5.30
C ARG A 451 21.08 0.07 6.14
N LYS A 452 21.52 0.39 7.36
CA LYS A 452 22.02 -0.58 8.33
C LYS A 452 20.92 -1.55 8.75
N VAL A 453 19.77 -1.04 9.16
CA VAL A 453 18.63 -1.85 9.62
C VAL A 453 18.15 -2.83 8.54
N VAL A 454 18.04 -2.39 7.28
CA VAL A 454 17.62 -3.29 6.18
C VAL A 454 18.58 -4.47 6.01
N LYS A 455 19.89 -4.25 6.14
CA LYS A 455 20.89 -5.33 6.06
C LYS A 455 20.76 -6.27 7.26
N GLU A 456 20.65 -5.71 8.46
CA GLU A 456 20.49 -6.47 9.70
C GLU A 456 19.23 -7.35 9.67
N LEU A 457 18.10 -6.83 9.15
CA LEU A 457 16.87 -7.60 8.97
C LEU A 457 17.10 -8.86 8.12
N ALA A 458 17.82 -8.74 7.00
CA ALA A 458 18.10 -9.88 6.14
C ALA A 458 19.12 -10.86 6.76
N THR A 459 20.13 -10.36 7.48
CA THR A 459 21.07 -11.18 8.26
C THR A 459 20.32 -12.00 9.32
N ASP A 460 19.52 -11.34 10.15
CA ASP A 460 18.76 -11.96 11.24
C ASP A 460 17.80 -13.03 10.73
N ALA A 461 17.20 -12.84 9.55
CA ALA A 461 16.32 -13.85 8.95
C ALA A 461 17.07 -15.13 8.57
N ASN A 462 18.29 -15.01 8.05
CA ASN A 462 19.13 -16.16 7.71
C ASN A 462 19.61 -16.90 8.96
N GLU A 463 20.02 -16.15 10.00
CA GLU A 463 20.40 -16.73 11.29
C GLU A 463 19.24 -17.44 11.96
N ALA A 464 18.07 -16.79 12.02
CA ALA A 464 16.85 -17.36 12.58
C ALA A 464 16.45 -18.65 11.84
N ALA A 465 16.63 -18.71 10.52
CA ALA A 465 16.37 -19.92 9.74
C ALA A 465 17.34 -21.05 10.11
N GLY A 466 18.61 -20.74 10.38
CA GLY A 466 19.60 -21.71 10.85
C GLY A 466 19.29 -22.26 12.25
N ILE A 467 18.80 -21.41 13.16
CA ILE A 467 18.36 -21.81 14.51
C ILE A 467 17.12 -22.71 14.42
N LEU A 468 16.14 -22.32 13.61
CA LEU A 468 14.92 -23.07 13.40
C LEU A 468 15.18 -24.46 12.78
N GLN A 469 16.12 -24.53 11.84
CA GLN A 469 16.52 -25.80 11.21
C GLN A 469 17.13 -26.79 12.22
N LYS A 470 17.73 -26.29 13.32
CA LYS A 470 18.24 -27.09 14.44
C LYS A 470 17.16 -27.49 15.46
N GLY A 471 15.90 -27.08 15.25
CA GLY A 471 14.79 -27.38 16.15
C GLY A 471 14.67 -26.45 17.36
N HIS A 472 15.19 -25.22 17.26
CA HIS A 472 15.11 -24.21 18.31
C HIS A 472 14.33 -22.97 17.83
N PHE A 473 13.64 -22.29 18.75
CA PHE A 473 12.94 -21.06 18.43
C PHE A 473 13.93 -19.87 18.47
N PRO A 474 13.99 -19.02 17.43
CA PRO A 474 14.93 -17.91 17.34
C PRO A 474 14.46 -16.70 18.18
N LEU A 475 14.41 -16.88 19.50
CA LEU A 475 13.84 -15.89 20.44
C LEU A 475 14.52 -14.53 20.34
N ASN A 476 15.85 -14.51 20.25
CA ASN A 476 16.63 -13.27 20.18
C ASN A 476 16.37 -12.51 18.87
N GLN A 477 16.33 -13.22 17.73
CA GLN A 477 16.05 -12.62 16.43
C GLN A 477 14.62 -12.06 16.36
N CYS A 478 13.63 -12.75 16.94
CA CYS A 478 12.25 -12.22 17.01
C CYS A 478 12.17 -10.92 17.84
N THR A 479 12.85 -10.88 18.98
CA THR A 479 12.92 -9.68 19.84
C THR A 479 13.65 -8.55 19.11
N HIS A 480 14.82 -8.83 18.53
CA HIS A 480 15.60 -7.84 17.80
C HIS A 480 14.87 -7.30 16.57
N TYR A 481 14.19 -8.17 15.82
CA TYR A 481 13.33 -7.80 14.71
C TYR A 481 12.28 -6.75 15.10
N ASN A 482 11.69 -6.87 16.30
CA ASN A 482 10.75 -5.87 16.78
C ASN A 482 11.40 -4.50 16.98
N GLU A 483 12.60 -4.46 17.53
CA GLU A 483 13.34 -3.21 17.78
C GLU A 483 13.80 -2.56 16.47
N LEU A 484 14.29 -3.35 15.51
CA LEU A 484 14.65 -2.88 14.17
C LEU A 484 13.46 -2.20 13.46
N LYS A 485 12.24 -2.74 13.60
CA LYS A 485 11.03 -2.12 13.05
C LYS A 485 10.71 -0.74 13.64
N LYS A 486 11.06 -0.49 14.89
CA LYS A 486 10.89 0.83 15.52
C LYS A 486 11.85 1.86 14.94
N VAL A 487 13.06 1.45 14.56
CA VAL A 487 14.03 2.31 13.86
C VAL A 487 13.53 2.68 12.47
N LEU A 488 12.94 1.73 11.74
CA LEU A 488 12.33 2.00 10.43
C LEU A 488 11.21 3.03 10.54
N ALA A 489 10.29 2.83 11.49
CA ALA A 489 9.21 3.77 11.73
C ALA A 489 8.88 3.90 13.22
N SER A 490 9.02 5.12 13.73
CA SER A 490 8.84 5.47 15.14
C SER A 490 7.42 5.24 15.70
N ASN A 491 6.43 5.06 14.83
CA ASN A 491 5.03 4.83 15.20
C ASN A 491 4.55 3.39 14.89
N THR A 492 5.47 2.41 14.86
CA THR A 492 5.14 0.98 14.70
C THR A 492 4.46 0.36 15.93
N GLU A 493 4.57 1.00 17.08
CA GLU A 493 4.01 0.49 18.32
C GLU A 493 3.22 1.59 19.04
N THR A 494 1.94 1.34 19.30
CA THR A 494 1.10 2.28 20.06
C THR A 494 1.34 2.10 21.56
N PRO A 495 1.12 3.14 22.40
CA PRO A 495 1.32 3.05 23.85
C PRO A 495 0.61 1.86 24.50
N ILE A 496 -0.64 1.59 24.10
CA ILE A 496 -1.43 0.46 24.62
C ILE A 496 -0.82 -0.91 24.29
N VAL A 497 -0.13 -1.03 23.14
CA VAL A 497 0.55 -2.27 22.73
C VAL A 497 1.86 -2.43 23.48
N SER A 498 2.63 -1.35 23.64
CA SER A 498 3.87 -1.39 24.44
C SER A 498 3.59 -1.78 25.89
N ASP A 499 2.53 -1.22 26.47
CA ASP A 499 2.13 -1.50 27.85
C ASP A 499 1.54 -2.91 28.00
N LEU A 500 0.77 -3.41 27.03
CA LEU A 500 0.36 -4.82 26.99
C LEU A 500 1.58 -5.76 27.01
N ARG A 501 2.58 -5.50 26.16
CA ARG A 501 3.79 -6.35 26.07
C ARG A 501 4.59 -6.32 27.37
N ALA A 502 4.77 -5.14 27.96
CA ALA A 502 5.47 -4.97 29.22
C ALA A 502 4.78 -5.78 30.33
N GLN A 503 3.46 -5.64 30.47
CA GLN A 503 2.71 -6.37 31.51
C GLN A 503 2.71 -7.88 31.29
N LEU A 504 2.52 -8.36 30.05
CA LEU A 504 2.61 -9.80 29.74
C LEU A 504 3.98 -10.39 30.11
N TYR A 505 5.05 -9.62 29.96
CA TYR A 505 6.39 -10.01 30.37
C TYR A 505 6.55 -9.97 31.90
N GLU A 506 6.16 -8.87 32.55
CA GLU A 506 6.26 -8.66 34.00
C GLU A 506 5.50 -9.72 34.80
N VAL A 507 4.30 -10.12 34.36
CA VAL A 507 3.51 -11.16 35.02
C VAL A 507 3.94 -12.59 34.64
N GLY A 508 5.01 -12.74 33.85
CA GLY A 508 5.57 -14.03 33.47
C GLY A 508 4.69 -14.84 32.52
N LEU A 509 3.87 -14.19 31.69
CA LEU A 509 3.05 -14.86 30.67
C LEU A 509 3.76 -15.01 29.32
N SER A 510 4.70 -14.11 29.02
CA SER A 510 5.39 -14.04 27.72
C SER A 510 6.91 -14.01 27.89
N LEU A 511 7.66 -14.78 27.08
CA LEU A 511 9.12 -14.64 26.98
C LEU A 511 9.52 -13.56 25.98
N THR A 512 8.80 -13.48 24.86
CA THR A 512 8.98 -12.41 23.87
C THR A 512 7.68 -12.16 23.12
N SER A 513 7.53 -10.94 22.63
CA SER A 513 6.40 -10.53 21.82
C SER A 513 6.81 -9.49 20.80
N TRP A 514 6.23 -9.54 19.61
CA TRP A 514 6.54 -8.59 18.53
C TRP A 514 5.32 -8.31 17.66
N VAL A 515 5.25 -7.09 17.11
CA VAL A 515 4.06 -6.61 16.39
C VAL A 515 3.98 -7.24 14.98
N ALA A 516 2.78 -7.60 14.53
CA ALA A 516 2.57 -8.14 13.19
C ALA A 516 2.80 -7.11 12.07
N GLY A 517 3.33 -7.58 10.94
CA GLY A 517 3.53 -6.79 9.72
C GLY A 517 4.35 -5.51 9.92
N ALA A 518 3.94 -4.46 9.19
CA ALA A 518 4.60 -3.16 9.16
C ALA A 518 4.53 -2.38 10.49
N GLY A 519 3.72 -2.81 11.46
CA GLY A 519 3.47 -2.10 12.72
C GLY A 519 2.30 -1.10 12.67
N GLY A 520 1.97 -0.52 13.82
CA GLY A 520 0.95 0.51 14.02
C GLY A 520 -0.39 -0.01 14.53
N GLY A 521 -0.49 -1.30 14.88
CA GLY A 521 -1.69 -1.98 15.37
C GLY A 521 -1.80 -3.41 14.83
N GLY A 522 -2.98 -4.02 14.98
CA GLY A 522 -3.31 -5.33 14.45
C GLY A 522 -3.11 -6.45 15.45
N PHE A 523 -2.35 -7.46 15.08
CA PHE A 523 -1.97 -8.55 15.97
C PHE A 523 -0.60 -8.33 16.61
N LEU A 524 -0.48 -8.76 17.85
CA LEU A 524 0.76 -8.99 18.55
C LEU A 524 1.03 -10.51 18.54
N TYR A 525 2.22 -10.89 18.10
CA TYR A 525 2.72 -12.24 18.27
C TYR A 525 3.26 -12.38 19.69
N VAL A 526 2.83 -13.40 20.41
CA VAL A 526 3.26 -13.64 21.79
C VAL A 526 3.78 -15.06 21.89
N TRP A 527 5.05 -15.19 22.26
CA TRP A 527 5.67 -16.46 22.60
C TRP A 527 5.55 -16.68 24.11
N LEU A 528 4.70 -17.64 24.49
CA LEU A 528 4.35 -17.89 25.88
C LEU A 528 5.56 -18.34 26.72
N ALA A 529 5.53 -17.98 28.00
CA ALA A 529 6.41 -18.55 29.00
C ALA A 529 6.15 -20.04 29.21
N GLN A 530 7.14 -20.73 29.78
CA GLN A 530 7.05 -22.16 30.05
C GLN A 530 5.83 -22.46 30.93
N ASP A 531 5.13 -23.55 30.61
CA ASP A 531 3.92 -24.01 31.30
C ASP A 531 2.72 -23.04 31.27
N LYS A 532 2.78 -21.98 30.44
CA LYS A 532 1.64 -21.08 30.19
C LYS A 532 0.85 -21.50 28.98
N THR A 533 -0.42 -21.13 28.98
CA THR A 533 -1.40 -21.48 27.96
C THR A 533 -2.09 -20.25 27.41
N VAL A 534 -2.77 -20.43 26.27
CA VAL A 534 -3.66 -19.43 25.67
C VAL A 534 -4.71 -18.93 26.69
N ASN A 535 -5.17 -19.79 27.60
CA ASN A 535 -6.22 -19.44 28.57
C ASN A 535 -5.71 -18.52 29.69
N ASP A 536 -4.43 -18.61 30.05
CA ASP A 536 -3.83 -17.70 31.03
C ASP A 536 -3.84 -16.26 30.49
N VAL A 537 -3.49 -16.10 29.21
CA VAL A 537 -3.55 -14.79 28.55
C VAL A 537 -4.99 -14.31 28.35
N ARG A 538 -5.95 -15.20 28.05
CA ARG A 538 -7.38 -14.82 28.00
C ARG A 538 -7.88 -14.32 29.35
N THR A 539 -7.48 -14.97 30.44
CA THR A 539 -7.83 -14.57 31.80
C THR A 539 -7.24 -13.20 32.12
N PHE A 540 -5.96 -12.99 31.80
CA PHE A 540 -5.29 -11.69 31.96
C PHE A 540 -5.97 -10.56 31.18
N LEU A 541 -6.32 -10.78 29.90
CA LEU A 541 -7.03 -9.76 29.11
C LEU A 541 -8.46 -9.50 29.63
N SER A 542 -9.04 -10.43 30.40
CA SER A 542 -10.38 -10.28 30.96
C SER A 542 -10.37 -9.68 32.37
N SER A 543 -9.21 -9.64 33.05
CA SER A 543 -9.11 -9.16 34.44
C SER A 543 -9.12 -7.64 34.56
N ASP A 544 -8.83 -6.92 33.47
CA ASP A 544 -8.80 -5.45 33.44
C ASP A 544 -9.58 -4.90 32.23
N ASN A 545 -10.49 -3.96 32.50
CA ASN A 545 -11.27 -3.26 31.48
C ASN A 545 -10.39 -2.49 30.46
N LYS A 546 -9.14 -2.18 30.82
CA LYS A 546 -8.13 -1.60 29.94
C LYS A 546 -7.94 -2.38 28.64
N TRP A 547 -8.08 -3.71 28.69
CA TRP A 547 -7.86 -4.61 27.55
C TRP A 547 -9.13 -4.93 26.75
N LYS A 548 -10.23 -4.24 27.06
CA LYS A 548 -11.53 -4.48 26.42
C LYS A 548 -11.44 -4.35 24.90
N GLY A 549 -11.91 -5.38 24.19
CA GLY A 549 -11.90 -5.47 22.73
C GLY A 549 -10.70 -6.22 22.15
N MET A 550 -9.71 -6.55 22.99
CA MET A 550 -8.63 -7.47 22.61
C MET A 550 -9.08 -8.92 22.73
N TYR A 551 -8.53 -9.80 21.90
CA TYR A 551 -8.83 -11.24 21.96
C TYR A 551 -7.64 -12.09 21.52
N VAL A 552 -7.60 -13.34 21.99
CA VAL A 552 -6.53 -14.29 21.71
C VAL A 552 -6.99 -15.35 20.72
N SER A 553 -6.15 -15.63 19.72
CA SER A 553 -6.32 -16.74 18.79
C SER A 553 -5.17 -17.75 18.91
N SER A 554 -5.50 -19.04 18.81
CA SER A 554 -4.49 -20.10 18.71
C SER A 554 -3.91 -20.18 17.31
N VAL A 555 -2.72 -20.75 17.23
CA VAL A 555 -1.94 -20.94 16.00
C VAL A 555 -1.83 -22.43 15.68
N GLN A 556 -2.00 -22.77 14.42
CA GLN A 556 -1.67 -24.10 13.89
C GLN A 556 -0.88 -23.92 12.60
N ILE A 557 0.23 -24.63 12.43
CA ILE A 557 1.06 -24.54 11.22
C ILE A 557 0.29 -25.13 10.04
N ASP A 558 0.34 -24.44 8.91
CA ASP A 558 -0.26 -24.90 7.66
C ASP A 558 0.80 -25.21 6.61
N TYR A 559 0.95 -26.50 6.28
CA TYR A 559 1.89 -26.93 5.25
C TYR A 559 1.36 -26.75 3.83
N ASN A 560 0.04 -26.58 3.66
CA ASN A 560 -0.63 -26.39 2.37
C ASN A 560 -1.54 -25.16 2.46
N PRO A 561 -0.98 -23.95 2.54
CA PRO A 561 -1.73 -22.80 3.00
C PRO A 561 -2.84 -22.36 2.05
N LEU A 562 -2.67 -22.54 0.72
CA LEU A 562 -3.70 -22.26 -0.28
C LEU A 562 -4.40 -23.57 -0.70
N GLU A 563 -5.70 -23.64 -0.47
CA GLU A 563 -6.58 -24.70 -0.98
C GLU A 563 -7.55 -24.11 -2.00
N ILE A 564 -7.79 -24.84 -3.09
CA ILE A 564 -8.72 -24.44 -4.15
C ILE A 564 -9.59 -25.65 -4.50
N GLU A 565 -10.90 -25.49 -4.39
CA GLU A 565 -11.88 -26.53 -4.63
C GLU A 565 -12.97 -26.08 -5.60
N ASP A 566 -13.48 -27.05 -6.35
CA ASP A 566 -14.64 -26.90 -7.21
C ASP A 566 -15.86 -27.39 -6.41
N VAL A 567 -16.77 -26.48 -6.05
CA VAL A 567 -18.02 -26.78 -5.34
C VAL A 567 -19.15 -26.87 -6.36
N PHE A 568 -19.85 -28.00 -6.37
CA PHE A 568 -20.93 -28.30 -7.31
C PHE A 568 -22.30 -27.99 -6.71
#